data_AF-A0A257TWX7-F1
#
_entry.id   AF-A0A257TWX7-F1
#
_cell.length_a   1.000
_cell.length_b   1.000
_cell.length_c   1.000
_cell.angle_alpha   90.00
_cell.angle_beta   90.00
_cell.angle_gamma   90.00
#
_symmetry.space_group_name_H-M   'P 1'
#
loop_
_entity.id
_entity.type
_entity.pdbx_description
1 polymer ?
#
loop_
_entity_poly.entity_id
_entity_poly.type
_entity_poly.pdbx_seq_one_letter_code
_entity_poly.pdbx_strand_id
1 'polypeptide(L)'
;MLKALAACRTSALGRPSSSAATRFPFLPAGLCDLADLARGVRNGTESVPYRAADGEKPISCLFETRCADAFRCLGFTVRELGQGCGRVADCLALAPADRFGVILDAKVRREGYTLGTDDRQFCDYATRHSRELAPSGIDRVYFAVIGSGFRQHDLENLAQYMAAEPIRSVCFLETHALMRLVNDSIHQRDTFRLSEIDRLLFGNKIIVA
;
A
#
# COMPACT_ATOMS: atom_id res chain seq x y z
N MET A 1 -2.75 18.64 5.14
CA MET A 1 -2.35 17.30 5.60
C MET A 1 -1.50 16.57 4.56
N LEU A 2 -2.06 16.22 3.40
CA LEU A 2 -1.37 15.46 2.33
C LEU A 2 -0.22 16.18 1.61
N LYS A 3 -0.14 17.51 1.69
CA LYS A 3 0.97 18.29 1.13
C LYS A 3 2.34 17.90 1.71
N ALA A 4 2.38 17.31 2.91
CA ALA A 4 3.63 16.89 3.56
C ALA A 4 4.10 15.48 3.14
N LEU A 5 3.23 14.63 2.58
CA LEU A 5 3.55 13.25 2.18
C LEU A 5 4.10 13.14 0.74
N ALA A 6 4.09 14.25 -0.01
CA ALA A 6 4.51 14.31 -1.41
C ALA A 6 6.01 14.61 -1.60
N ALA A 7 6.85 14.31 -0.62
CA ALA A 7 8.29 14.56 -0.71
C ALA A 7 8.96 13.55 -1.65
N CYS A 8 9.16 13.95 -2.90
CA CYS A 8 10.03 13.26 -3.85
C CYS A 8 11.48 13.40 -3.35
N ARG A 9 12.11 12.30 -2.90
CA ARG A 9 13.53 12.33 -2.51
C ARG A 9 14.42 12.23 -3.74
N THR A 10 14.99 13.36 -4.16
CA THR A 10 16.27 13.37 -4.86
C THR A 10 17.41 13.45 -3.82
N SER A 11 18.38 12.55 -3.98
CA SER A 11 19.78 12.63 -3.52
C SER A 11 20.22 12.28 -2.07
N ALA A 12 21.35 11.55 -2.07
CA ALA A 12 22.48 11.51 -1.14
C ALA A 12 22.34 10.86 0.25
N LEU A 13 23.11 9.77 0.41
CA LEU A 13 23.41 9.07 1.65
C LEU A 13 24.15 9.99 2.64
N GLY A 14 23.39 10.61 3.53
CA GLY A 14 23.84 11.04 4.85
C GLY A 14 22.82 10.52 5.86
N ARG A 15 23.21 9.57 6.71
CA ARG A 15 22.33 8.95 7.71
C ARG A 15 22.33 9.86 8.97
N PRO A 16 21.22 10.52 9.34
CA PRO A 16 21.16 11.17 10.64
C PRO A 16 20.87 10.12 11.72
N SER A 17 21.54 10.32 12.85
CA SER A 17 21.43 9.56 14.09
C SER A 17 20.11 9.85 14.84
N SER A 18 19.67 8.86 15.63
CA SER A 18 18.68 8.95 16.71
C SER A 18 17.28 9.46 16.32
N SER A 19 16.46 8.62 15.70
CA SER A 19 15.04 8.92 15.48
C SER A 19 14.26 8.86 16.80
N ALA A 20 13.71 9.99 17.24
CA ALA A 20 12.56 9.95 18.14
C ALA A 20 11.49 9.06 17.48
N ALA A 21 10.99 8.04 18.18
CA ALA A 21 10.03 7.12 17.62
C ALA A 21 8.81 7.90 17.11
N THR A 22 8.54 7.83 15.80
CA THR A 22 7.34 8.45 15.21
C THR A 22 6.11 7.89 15.90
N ARG A 23 5.34 8.75 16.57
CA ARG A 23 4.13 8.35 17.30
C ARG A 23 2.88 8.62 16.46
N PHE A 24 1.97 7.65 16.43
CA PHE A 24 0.67 7.76 15.79
C PHE A 24 -0.45 7.59 16.85
N PRO A 25 -0.78 8.63 17.62
CA PRO A 25 -1.66 8.51 18.78
C PRO A 25 -3.11 8.12 18.43
N PHE A 26 -3.55 8.34 17.20
CA PHE A 26 -4.89 8.01 16.72
C PHE A 26 -4.91 6.73 15.86
N LEU A 27 -3.76 6.09 15.65
CA LEU A 27 -3.68 4.85 14.89
C LEU A 27 -4.31 3.71 15.71
N PRO A 28 -5.24 2.94 15.14
CA PRO A 28 -5.79 1.75 15.79
C PRO A 28 -4.67 0.80 16.21
N ALA A 29 -4.77 0.23 17.42
CA ALA A 29 -3.74 -0.66 17.97
C ALA A 29 -3.39 -1.83 17.04
N GLY A 30 -4.39 -2.33 16.31
CA GLY A 30 -4.21 -3.39 15.33
C GLY A 30 -3.33 -3.01 14.13
N LEU A 31 -3.00 -1.74 13.90
CA LEU A 31 -2.14 -1.28 12.81
C LEU A 31 -0.76 -0.81 13.27
N CYS A 32 -0.46 -0.87 14.57
CA CYS A 32 0.82 -0.41 15.12
C CYS A 32 2.01 -1.26 14.67
N ASP A 33 1.77 -2.54 14.32
CA ASP A 33 2.78 -3.48 13.85
C ASP A 33 2.99 -3.45 12.32
N LEU A 34 2.24 -2.61 11.58
CA LEU A 34 2.24 -2.61 10.11
C LEU A 34 3.65 -2.44 9.50
N ALA A 35 4.47 -1.56 10.08
CA ALA A 35 5.83 -1.32 9.61
C ALA A 35 6.79 -2.49 9.89
N ASP A 36 6.58 -3.20 11.00
CA ASP A 36 7.38 -4.37 11.36
C ASP A 36 7.01 -5.57 10.49
N LEU A 37 5.72 -5.77 10.25
CA LEU A 37 5.22 -6.82 9.35
C LEU A 37 5.76 -6.67 7.93
N ALA A 38 5.82 -5.45 7.40
CA ALA A 38 6.41 -5.19 6.08
C ALA A 38 7.90 -5.57 5.98
N ARG A 39 8.62 -5.58 7.11
CA ARG A 39 10.03 -5.99 7.18
C ARG A 39 10.20 -7.49 7.49
N GLY A 40 9.10 -8.21 7.72
CA GLY A 40 9.13 -9.63 8.11
C GLY A 40 9.32 -9.84 9.61
N VAL A 41 9.06 -8.83 10.44
CA VAL A 41 9.22 -8.88 11.89
C VAL A 41 7.85 -9.04 12.55
N ARG A 42 7.73 -9.99 13.48
CA ARG A 42 6.55 -10.19 14.31
C ARG A 42 6.97 -10.29 15.77
N ASN A 43 6.29 -9.55 16.65
CA ASN A 43 6.58 -9.50 18.09
C ASN A 43 8.05 -9.19 18.43
N GLY A 44 8.71 -8.33 17.64
CA GLY A 44 10.12 -7.98 17.83
C GLY A 44 11.13 -9.08 17.46
N THR A 45 10.65 -10.20 16.91
CA THR A 45 11.51 -11.29 16.41
C THR A 45 11.44 -11.37 14.89
N GLU A 46 12.58 -11.63 14.26
CA GLU A 46 12.62 -11.97 12.84
C GLU A 46 11.92 -13.31 12.64
N SER A 47 10.72 -13.27 12.08
CA SER A 47 9.95 -14.47 11.80
C SER A 47 10.38 -15.04 10.45
N VAL A 48 10.77 -16.32 10.44
CA VAL A 48 11.15 -17.02 9.20
C VAL A 48 9.93 -17.01 8.28
N PRO A 49 10.04 -16.52 7.03
CA PRO A 49 8.90 -16.16 6.17
C PRO A 49 8.00 -17.33 5.74
N TYR A 50 8.31 -18.57 6.13
CA TYR A 50 7.72 -19.77 5.53
C TYR A 50 7.25 -20.86 6.50
N ARG A 51 7.47 -20.71 7.81
CA ARG A 51 6.98 -21.67 8.81
C ARG A 51 6.30 -20.92 9.93
N ALA A 52 5.01 -20.67 9.72
CA ALA A 52 4.12 -20.43 10.84
C ALA A 52 4.11 -21.69 11.71
N ALA A 53 4.12 -21.53 13.04
CA ALA A 53 3.79 -22.66 13.91
C ALA A 53 2.38 -23.18 13.57
N ASP A 54 2.08 -24.45 13.84
CA ASP A 54 0.77 -25.03 13.51
C ASP A 54 -0.38 -24.13 13.98
N GLY A 55 -1.17 -23.61 13.04
CA GLY A 55 -2.32 -22.74 13.28
C GLY A 55 -2.09 -21.23 13.12
N GLU A 56 -0.85 -20.75 12.94
CA GLU A 56 -0.58 -19.33 12.72
C GLU A 56 -0.63 -18.93 11.24
N LYS A 57 -1.10 -17.71 10.95
CA LYS A 57 -1.07 -17.16 9.58
C LYS A 57 0.36 -16.76 9.18
N PRO A 58 0.77 -16.99 7.92
CA PRO A 58 2.02 -16.42 7.39
C PRO A 58 2.08 -14.90 7.55
N ILE A 59 3.28 -14.34 7.73
CA ILE A 59 3.48 -12.88 7.89
C ILE A 59 2.92 -12.12 6.69
N SER A 60 3.09 -12.64 5.47
CA SER A 60 2.55 -12.01 4.26
C SER A 60 1.05 -11.87 4.34
N CYS A 61 0.33 -12.95 4.67
CA CYS A 61 -1.13 -12.92 4.84
C CYS A 61 -1.56 -11.97 5.96
N LEU A 62 -0.79 -11.90 7.04
CA LEU A 62 -1.05 -10.95 8.12
C LEU A 62 -0.83 -9.50 7.66
N PHE A 63 0.25 -9.23 6.92
CA PHE A 63 0.54 -7.91 6.38
C PHE A 63 -0.52 -7.46 5.36
N GLU A 64 -0.94 -8.35 4.46
CA GLU A 64 -2.06 -8.14 3.52
C GLU A 64 -3.34 -7.77 4.27
N THR A 65 -3.68 -8.52 5.32
CA THR A 65 -4.85 -8.24 6.18
C THR A 65 -4.75 -6.84 6.80
N ARG A 66 -3.56 -6.45 7.28
CA ARG A 66 -3.34 -5.14 7.91
C ARG A 66 -3.40 -3.99 6.92
N CYS A 67 -2.92 -4.19 5.69
CA CYS A 67 -3.11 -3.25 4.60
C CYS A 67 -4.60 -3.06 4.30
N ALA A 68 -5.37 -4.16 4.19
CA ALA A 68 -6.82 -4.09 4.01
C ALA A 68 -7.51 -3.32 5.15
N ASP A 69 -7.16 -3.60 6.40
CA ASP A 69 -7.71 -2.91 7.58
C ASP A 69 -7.37 -1.43 7.61
N ALA A 70 -6.17 -1.04 7.18
CA ALA A 70 -5.78 0.36 7.05
C ALA A 70 -6.67 1.09 6.04
N PHE A 71 -6.94 0.51 4.87
CA PHE A 71 -7.83 1.10 3.88
C PHE A 71 -9.29 1.13 4.35
N ARG A 72 -9.75 0.14 5.13
CA ARG A 72 -11.06 0.21 5.81
C ARG A 72 -11.13 1.39 6.78
N CYS A 73 -10.08 1.64 7.55
CA CYS A 73 -10.02 2.79 8.47
C CYS A 73 -10.10 4.13 7.73
N LEU A 74 -9.45 4.23 6.56
CA LEU A 74 -9.58 5.39 5.67
C LEU A 74 -11.01 5.56 5.13
N GLY A 75 -11.86 4.53 5.17
CA GLY A 75 -13.26 4.58 4.75
C GLY A 75 -13.54 3.94 3.39
N PHE A 76 -12.60 3.18 2.83
CA PHE A 76 -12.83 2.39 1.63
C PHE A 76 -13.70 1.16 1.91
N THR A 77 -14.49 0.75 0.92
CA THR A 77 -15.09 -0.59 0.87
C THR A 77 -14.03 -1.55 0.34
N VAL A 78 -13.52 -2.43 1.20
CA VAL A 78 -12.42 -3.35 0.84
C VAL A 78 -12.96 -4.75 0.50
N ARG A 79 -12.57 -5.26 -0.67
CA ARG A 79 -12.79 -6.64 -1.13
C ARG A 79 -11.47 -7.40 -1.12
N GLU A 80 -11.35 -8.41 -0.28
CA GLU A 80 -10.19 -9.31 -0.27
C GLU A 80 -10.34 -10.33 -1.41
N LEU A 81 -9.29 -10.51 -2.22
CA LEU A 81 -9.36 -11.32 -3.45
C LEU A 81 -8.59 -12.64 -3.35
N GLY A 82 -7.61 -12.75 -2.44
CA GLY A 82 -6.95 -14.02 -2.13
C GLY A 82 -5.73 -13.85 -1.25
N GLN A 83 -5.83 -14.24 0.02
CA GLN A 83 -4.68 -14.34 0.91
C GLN A 83 -3.87 -15.59 0.55
N GLY A 84 -2.62 -15.44 0.08
CA GLY A 84 -1.69 -16.57 -0.10
C GLY A 84 -2.07 -17.63 -1.15
N CYS A 85 -2.90 -17.31 -2.15
CA CYS A 85 -3.34 -18.25 -3.20
C CYS A 85 -3.21 -17.66 -4.62
N GLY A 86 -2.07 -17.87 -5.28
CA GLY A 86 -1.96 -17.77 -6.75
C GLY A 86 -1.70 -16.37 -7.34
N ARG A 87 -2.15 -16.17 -8.60
CA ARG A 87 -1.98 -14.94 -9.39
C ARG A 87 -3.19 -14.01 -9.25
N VAL A 88 -3.40 -13.49 -8.05
CA VAL A 88 -4.47 -12.53 -7.76
C VAL A 88 -3.89 -11.40 -6.91
N ALA A 89 -4.38 -10.17 -7.09
CA ALA A 89 -4.04 -9.07 -6.19
C ALA A 89 -4.54 -9.37 -4.76
N ASP A 90 -3.98 -8.73 -3.74
CA ASP A 90 -4.35 -9.07 -2.36
C ASP A 90 -5.76 -8.58 -2.03
N CYS A 91 -6.05 -7.32 -2.39
CA CYS A 91 -7.38 -6.74 -2.23
C CYS A 91 -7.66 -5.55 -3.16
N LEU A 92 -8.95 -5.23 -3.30
CA LEU A 92 -9.44 -4.00 -3.93
C LEU A 92 -10.01 -3.08 -2.85
N ALA A 93 -9.54 -1.85 -2.80
CA ALA A 93 -10.13 -0.80 -1.99
C ALA A 93 -10.96 0.12 -2.88
N LEU A 94 -12.27 0.20 -2.63
CA LEU A 94 -13.23 0.91 -3.48
C LEU A 94 -13.78 2.15 -2.78
N ALA A 95 -13.86 3.25 -3.52
CA ALA A 95 -14.53 4.49 -3.12
C ALA A 95 -15.64 4.82 -4.14
N PRO A 96 -16.80 4.13 -4.10
CA PRO A 96 -17.83 4.27 -5.12
C PRO A 96 -18.40 5.69 -5.24
N ALA A 97 -18.56 6.39 -4.12
CA ALA A 97 -19.05 7.77 -4.09
C ALA A 97 -18.11 8.74 -4.83
N ASP A 98 -16.80 8.49 -4.75
CA ASP A 98 -15.77 9.25 -5.45
C ASP A 98 -15.41 8.63 -6.82
N ARG A 99 -16.01 7.50 -7.20
CA ARG A 99 -15.80 6.80 -8.49
C ARG A 99 -14.37 6.33 -8.74
N PHE A 100 -13.62 5.99 -7.70
CA PHE A 100 -12.28 5.42 -7.87
C PHE A 100 -12.06 4.14 -7.05
N GLY A 101 -11.09 3.35 -7.48
CA GLY A 101 -10.65 2.13 -6.81
C GLY A 101 -9.12 2.04 -6.79
N VAL A 102 -8.61 1.25 -5.85
CA VAL A 102 -7.19 0.98 -5.70
C VAL A 102 -6.99 -0.53 -5.65
N ILE A 103 -6.19 -1.05 -6.57
CA ILE A 103 -5.69 -2.41 -6.53
C ILE A 103 -4.48 -2.41 -5.60
N LEU A 104 -4.53 -3.21 -4.55
CA LEU A 104 -3.50 -3.25 -3.50
C LEU A 104 -2.68 -4.53 -3.62
N ASP A 105 -1.37 -4.37 -3.54
CA ASP A 105 -0.41 -5.46 -3.43
C ASP A 105 0.59 -5.14 -2.30
N ALA A 106 0.66 -6.00 -1.30
CA ALA A 106 1.43 -5.85 -0.08
C ALA A 106 2.70 -6.72 -0.17
N LYS A 107 3.86 -6.08 -0.17
CA LYS A 107 5.15 -6.77 -0.28
C LYS A 107 5.93 -6.73 1.01
N VAL A 108 6.10 -7.91 1.62
CA VAL A 108 7.02 -8.12 2.74
C VAL A 108 8.45 -8.25 2.22
N ARG A 109 9.30 -7.26 2.52
CA ARG A 109 10.71 -7.22 2.14
C ARG A 109 11.51 -6.47 3.20
N ARG A 110 12.64 -7.04 3.63
CA ARG A 110 13.54 -6.40 4.61
C ARG A 110 14.36 -5.26 4.00
N GLU A 111 14.88 -5.46 2.79
CA GLU A 111 15.82 -4.55 2.13
C GLU A 111 15.16 -3.57 1.14
N GLY A 112 13.84 -3.46 1.22
CA GLY A 112 13.02 -2.71 0.26
C GLY A 112 12.54 -3.57 -0.91
N TYR A 113 11.64 -3.00 -1.69
CA TYR A 113 11.11 -3.62 -2.90
C TYR A 113 12.12 -3.54 -4.05
N THR A 114 12.24 -4.64 -4.79
CA THR A 114 12.93 -4.69 -6.09
C THR A 114 11.95 -5.31 -7.08
N LEU A 115 11.74 -4.63 -8.20
CA LEU A 115 10.90 -5.14 -9.27
C LEU A 115 11.53 -6.42 -9.85
N GLY A 116 10.74 -7.50 -9.95
CA GLY A 116 11.21 -8.84 -10.30
C GLY A 116 10.30 -9.50 -11.34
N THR A 117 10.08 -10.82 -11.28
CA THR A 117 9.18 -11.53 -12.23
C THR A 117 7.68 -11.24 -12.02
N ASP A 118 7.33 -10.36 -11.09
CA ASP A 118 5.95 -10.04 -10.71
C ASP A 118 5.24 -9.17 -11.77
N ASP A 119 5.99 -8.56 -12.67
CA ASP A 119 5.51 -7.58 -13.66
C ASP A 119 4.29 -8.09 -14.42
N ARG A 120 4.39 -9.29 -15.02
CA ARG A 120 3.29 -9.88 -15.80
C ARG A 120 2.02 -10.07 -14.98
N GLN A 121 2.15 -10.38 -13.69
CA GLN A 121 1.01 -10.57 -12.82
C GLN A 121 0.30 -9.24 -12.56
N PHE A 122 1.06 -8.15 -12.37
CA PHE A 122 0.48 -6.83 -12.15
C PHE A 122 -0.33 -6.32 -13.34
N CYS A 123 0.14 -6.52 -14.58
CA CYS A 123 -0.65 -6.22 -15.78
C CYS A 123 -1.95 -7.03 -15.83
N ASP A 124 -1.87 -8.34 -15.56
CA ASP A 124 -3.05 -9.19 -15.53
C ASP A 124 -4.08 -8.69 -14.49
N TYR A 125 -3.62 -8.17 -13.34
CA TYR A 125 -4.48 -7.64 -12.28
C TYR A 125 -5.10 -6.31 -12.70
N ALA A 126 -4.28 -5.40 -13.22
CA ALA A 126 -4.70 -4.10 -13.70
C ALA A 126 -5.79 -4.21 -14.76
N THR A 127 -5.54 -4.99 -15.81
CA THR A 127 -6.53 -5.21 -16.88
C THR A 127 -7.79 -5.88 -16.35
N ARG A 128 -7.67 -6.95 -15.55
CA ARG A 128 -8.83 -7.69 -15.05
C ARG A 128 -9.73 -6.82 -14.17
N HIS A 129 -9.15 -6.20 -13.15
CA HIS A 129 -9.93 -5.47 -12.14
C HIS A 129 -10.44 -4.13 -12.68
N SER A 130 -9.71 -3.43 -13.55
CA SER A 130 -10.27 -2.25 -14.19
C SER A 130 -11.51 -2.56 -15.04
N ARG A 131 -11.50 -3.68 -15.78
CA ARG A 131 -12.67 -4.14 -16.54
C ARG A 131 -13.82 -4.56 -15.64
N GLU A 132 -13.51 -5.24 -14.54
CA GLU A 132 -14.50 -5.67 -13.54
C GLU A 132 -15.19 -4.49 -12.85
N LEU A 133 -14.44 -3.42 -12.59
CA LEU A 133 -14.94 -2.25 -11.86
C LEU A 133 -15.69 -1.25 -12.75
N ALA A 134 -15.39 -1.19 -14.05
CA ALA A 134 -16.02 -0.23 -14.98
C ALA A 134 -17.57 -0.26 -14.97
N PRO A 135 -18.26 -1.42 -14.98
CA PRO A 135 -19.73 -1.47 -14.90
C PRO A 135 -20.32 -0.88 -13.62
N SER A 136 -19.53 -0.78 -12.54
CA SER A 136 -19.95 -0.19 -11.27
C SER A 136 -19.80 1.34 -11.21
N GLY A 137 -19.36 1.97 -12.31
CA GLY A 137 -19.14 3.42 -12.39
C GLY A 137 -17.79 3.89 -11.84
N ILE A 138 -16.91 2.96 -11.47
CA ILE A 138 -15.52 3.25 -11.10
C ILE A 138 -14.70 3.39 -12.38
N ASP A 139 -14.27 4.62 -12.67
CA ASP A 139 -13.55 4.99 -13.90
C ASP A 139 -12.09 5.37 -13.66
N ARG A 140 -11.70 5.53 -12.38
CA ARG A 140 -10.31 5.78 -11.98
C ARG A 140 -9.82 4.63 -11.13
N VAL A 141 -8.86 3.88 -11.67
CA VAL A 141 -8.26 2.74 -10.98
C VAL A 141 -6.78 3.01 -10.76
N TYR A 142 -6.34 2.93 -9.52
CA TYR A 142 -4.93 3.07 -9.14
C TYR A 142 -4.34 1.70 -8.82
N PHE A 143 -3.04 1.53 -9.06
CA PHE A 143 -2.31 0.36 -8.60
C PHE A 143 -1.32 0.79 -7.52
N ALA A 144 -1.44 0.23 -6.31
CA ALA A 144 -0.59 0.58 -5.18
C ALA A 144 0.17 -0.63 -4.64
N VAL A 145 1.50 -0.56 -4.66
CA VAL A 145 2.35 -1.51 -3.93
C VAL A 145 2.68 -0.93 -2.56
N ILE A 146 2.41 -1.70 -1.51
CA ILE A 146 2.61 -1.29 -0.12
C ILE A 146 3.78 -2.08 0.47
N GLY A 147 4.71 -1.40 1.12
CA GLY A 147 5.93 -2.05 1.59
C GLY A 147 6.75 -1.21 2.57
N SER A 148 7.90 -1.75 2.97
CA SER A 148 8.80 -1.13 3.95
C SER A 148 9.68 -0.02 3.37
N GLY A 149 9.85 0.03 2.05
CA GLY A 149 10.69 0.99 1.36
C GLY A 149 10.81 0.69 -0.14
N PHE A 150 11.03 1.74 -0.94
CA PHE A 150 11.04 1.66 -2.39
C PHE A 150 12.14 2.54 -3.00
N ARG A 151 12.57 2.22 -4.23
CA ARG A 151 13.52 3.03 -4.98
C ARG A 151 12.83 3.63 -6.20
N GLN A 152 13.27 4.83 -6.57
CA GLN A 152 12.70 5.58 -7.69
C GLN A 152 12.77 4.80 -9.01
N HIS A 153 13.87 4.08 -9.25
CA HIS A 153 14.04 3.26 -10.45
C HIS A 153 13.00 2.12 -10.54
N ASP A 154 12.63 1.48 -9.43
CA ASP A 154 11.60 0.43 -9.43
C ASP A 154 10.22 1.01 -9.80
N LEU A 155 9.93 2.23 -9.37
CA LEU A 155 8.69 2.92 -9.72
C LEU A 155 8.68 3.26 -11.21
N GLU A 156 9.77 3.80 -11.74
CA GLU A 156 9.90 4.15 -13.16
C GLU A 156 9.72 2.91 -14.04
N ASN A 157 10.36 1.80 -13.67
CA ASN A 157 10.21 0.54 -14.40
C ASN A 157 8.77 0.03 -14.35
N LEU A 158 8.13 0.01 -13.18
CA LEU A 158 6.75 -0.46 -13.06
C LEU A 158 5.77 0.47 -13.79
N ALA A 159 5.96 1.78 -13.69
CA ALA A 159 5.15 2.76 -14.41
C ALA A 159 5.29 2.61 -15.93
N GLN A 160 6.50 2.36 -16.43
CA GLN A 160 6.73 2.07 -17.85
C GLN A 160 6.04 0.76 -18.24
N TYR A 161 6.15 -0.27 -17.40
CA TYR A 161 5.54 -1.58 -17.65
C TYR A 161 4.02 -1.51 -17.71
N MET A 162 3.40 -0.73 -16.82
CA MET A 162 1.94 -0.58 -16.73
C MET A 162 1.38 0.54 -17.63
N ALA A 163 2.20 1.18 -18.47
CA ALA A 163 1.79 2.36 -19.25
C ALA A 163 0.62 2.08 -20.23
N ALA A 164 0.51 0.84 -20.72
CA ALA A 164 -0.55 0.41 -21.62
C ALA A 164 -1.80 -0.14 -20.87
N GLU A 165 -1.71 -0.30 -19.56
CA GLU A 165 -2.78 -0.89 -18.75
C GLU A 165 -3.86 0.15 -18.42
N PRO A 166 -5.12 -0.28 -18.23
CA PRO A 166 -6.25 0.61 -17.94
C PRO A 166 -6.25 1.08 -16.48
N ILE A 167 -5.13 1.60 -16.00
CA ILE A 167 -4.98 2.23 -14.70
C ILE A 167 -4.59 3.70 -14.87
N ARG A 168 -4.92 4.50 -13.87
CA ARG A 168 -4.69 5.93 -13.86
C ARG A 168 -3.27 6.29 -13.45
N SER A 169 -2.73 5.62 -12.44
CA SER A 169 -1.35 5.79 -11.97
C SER A 169 -0.92 4.59 -11.12
N VAL A 170 0.39 4.38 -11.07
CA VAL A 170 1.07 3.45 -10.16
C VAL A 170 1.61 4.23 -8.97
N CYS A 171 1.41 3.72 -7.76
CA CYS A 171 1.99 4.29 -6.55
C CYS A 171 2.72 3.24 -5.74
N PHE A 172 3.84 3.66 -5.15
CA PHE A 172 4.45 2.94 -4.06
C PHE A 172 4.12 3.65 -2.75
N LEU A 173 3.65 2.92 -1.76
CA LEU A 173 3.21 3.48 -0.48
C LEU A 173 3.98 2.82 0.66
N GLU A 174 4.85 3.58 1.31
CA GLU A 174 5.55 3.08 2.50
C GLU A 174 4.59 2.91 3.67
N THR A 175 4.80 1.88 4.47
CA THR A 175 3.93 1.57 5.62
C THR A 175 3.83 2.71 6.61
N HIS A 176 4.92 3.43 6.90
CA HIS A 176 4.85 4.60 7.77
C HIS A 176 3.96 5.71 7.18
N ALA A 177 3.95 5.87 5.86
CA ALA A 177 3.08 6.84 5.21
C ALA A 177 1.62 6.41 5.31
N LEU A 178 1.33 5.12 5.11
CA LEU A 178 -0.01 4.57 5.32
C LEU A 178 -0.50 4.70 6.77
N MET A 179 0.36 4.40 7.76
CA MET A 179 0.06 4.62 9.19
C MET A 179 -0.26 6.09 9.47
N ARG A 180 0.53 7.01 8.89
CA ARG A 180 0.29 8.44 9.02
C ARG A 180 -1.03 8.86 8.39
N LEU A 181 -1.35 8.37 7.18
CA LEU A 181 -2.62 8.63 6.52
C LEU A 181 -3.80 8.20 7.38
N VAL A 182 -3.75 6.99 7.95
CA VAL A 182 -4.80 6.48 8.83
C VAL A 182 -4.91 7.34 10.09
N ASN A 183 -3.80 7.58 10.78
CA ASN A 183 -3.76 8.42 11.98
C ASN A 183 -4.39 9.80 11.73
N ASP A 184 -3.96 10.46 10.67
CA ASP A 184 -4.40 11.82 10.39
C ASP A 184 -5.87 11.83 9.90
N SER A 185 -6.32 10.81 9.17
CA SER A 185 -7.73 10.65 8.78
C SER A 185 -8.68 10.47 9.97
N ILE A 186 -8.20 9.85 11.05
CA ILE A 186 -8.96 9.68 12.30
C ILE A 186 -8.90 10.96 13.11
N HIS A 187 -7.73 11.59 13.20
CA HIS A 187 -7.56 12.86 13.90
C HIS A 187 -8.44 13.98 13.31
N GLN A 188 -8.59 14.00 11.98
CA GLN A 188 -9.32 15.03 11.22
C GLN A 188 -10.58 14.46 10.56
N ARG A 189 -11.29 13.54 11.25
CA ARG A 189 -12.35 12.72 10.64
C ARG A 189 -13.51 13.53 10.05
N ASP A 190 -13.83 14.68 10.62
CA ASP A 190 -14.88 15.60 10.18
C ASP A 190 -14.58 16.23 8.81
N THR A 191 -13.30 16.50 8.54
CA THR A 191 -12.83 17.15 7.31
C THR A 191 -12.25 16.19 6.27
N PHE A 192 -11.78 15.01 6.71
CA PHE A 192 -11.14 14.02 5.83
C PHE A 192 -12.10 13.51 4.75
N ARG A 193 -11.63 13.42 3.50
CA ARG A 193 -12.39 12.89 2.35
C ARG A 193 -11.52 11.95 1.51
N LEU A 194 -12.13 10.90 0.96
CA LEU A 194 -11.43 9.95 0.09
C LEU A 194 -10.94 10.59 -1.22
N SER A 195 -11.61 11.63 -1.71
CA SER A 195 -11.11 12.44 -2.84
C SER A 195 -9.73 13.08 -2.58
N GLU A 196 -9.30 13.24 -1.33
CA GLU A 196 -7.93 13.66 -1.04
C GLU A 196 -6.91 12.55 -1.30
N ILE A 197 -7.29 11.29 -1.08
CA ILE A 197 -6.49 10.10 -1.42
C ILE A 197 -6.44 9.93 -2.94
N ASP A 198 -7.54 10.16 -3.67
CA ASP A 198 -7.55 10.19 -5.15
C ASP A 198 -6.46 11.14 -5.69
N ARG A 199 -6.39 12.37 -5.17
CA ARG A 199 -5.36 13.35 -5.53
C ARG A 199 -3.95 12.91 -5.13
N LEU A 200 -3.80 12.24 -3.99
CA LEU A 200 -2.50 11.74 -3.54
C LEU A 200 -1.95 10.68 -4.48
N LEU A 201 -2.79 9.72 -4.88
CA LEU A 201 -2.43 8.60 -5.74
C LEU A 201 -2.21 9.00 -7.21
N PHE A 202 -2.62 10.21 -7.60
CA PHE A 202 -2.45 10.68 -8.97
C PHE A 202 -1.01 11.10 -9.29
N GLY A 203 -0.48 10.61 -10.42
CA GLY A 203 0.85 10.91 -10.93
C GLY A 203 1.89 9.99 -10.32
N ASN A 204 2.41 9.04 -11.10
CA ASN A 204 3.25 7.94 -10.62
C ASN A 204 4.29 8.41 -9.59
N LYS A 205 4.23 7.89 -8.35
CA LYS A 205 5.06 8.40 -7.24
C LYS A 205 5.28 7.37 -6.13
N ILE A 206 6.30 7.65 -5.33
CA ILE A 206 6.52 7.02 -4.02
C ILE A 206 5.96 7.97 -2.96
N ILE A 207 5.12 7.43 -2.08
CA ILE A 207 4.50 8.13 -0.97
C ILE A 207 5.22 7.66 0.32
N VAL A 208 5.89 8.60 0.97
CA VAL A 208 6.74 8.37 2.15
C VAL A 208 6.30 9.30 3.29
N ALA A 209 6.59 8.92 4.54
CA ALA A 209 6.14 9.62 5.75
C ALA A 209 6.94 10.89 6.08
#